data_AF-A0A1F6XEK5-F1
#
_entry.id   AF-A0A1F6XEK5-F1
#
_cell.length_a   1.000
_cell.length_b   1.000
_cell.length_c   1.000
_cell.angle_alpha   90.00
_cell.angle_beta   90.00
_cell.angle_gamma   90.00
#
_symmetry.space_group_name_H-M   'P 1'
#
loop_
_entity.id
_entity.type
_entity.pdbx_description
1 polymer ?
#
loop_
_entity_poly.entity_id
_entity_poly.type
_entity_poly.pdbx_seq_one_letter_code
_entity_poly.pdbx_strand_id
1 'polypeptide(L)'
;MIINNVKANKGFTLIELLVVVAIIGILASVVLASLNSARSKGADAAVKANLSSIRVMAELYYDTSGNYGPTVSNCSGVFFASSNIYAAIVASDNVTGLGAACFSTGSAYAVAHALKSNSTLAWCVDSNGTGKQITYNTIVTSVCP
;
A
#
# COMPACT_ATOMS: atom_id res chain seq x y z
N MET A 1 -33.91 6.01 68.80
CA MET A 1 -34.47 5.43 67.55
C MET A 1 -33.52 5.80 66.42
N ILE A 2 -32.74 4.85 65.91
CA ILE A 2 -31.78 5.06 64.83
C ILE A 2 -32.31 4.27 63.62
N ILE A 3 -32.58 4.95 62.52
CA ILE A 3 -33.01 4.32 61.26
C ILE A 3 -31.75 4.03 60.43
N ASN A 4 -31.37 2.76 60.31
CA ASN A 4 -30.31 2.33 59.40
C ASN A 4 -30.87 2.19 57.99
N ASN A 5 -30.32 2.98 57.06
CA ASN A 5 -30.74 3.03 55.66
C ASN A 5 -29.85 2.07 54.84
N VAL A 6 -30.24 0.80 54.72
CA VAL A 6 -29.52 -0.22 53.95
C VAL A 6 -29.73 0.07 52.45
N LYS A 7 -28.70 0.60 51.78
CA LYS A 7 -28.72 0.77 50.32
C LYS A 7 -28.69 -0.63 49.67
N ALA A 8 -29.72 -0.96 48.90
CA ALA A 8 -29.74 -2.18 48.11
C ALA A 8 -28.69 -2.09 46.99
N ASN A 9 -27.63 -2.91 47.09
CA ASN A 9 -26.66 -3.07 46.00
C ASN A 9 -27.35 -3.81 44.84
N LYS A 10 -27.63 -3.10 43.75
CA LYS A 10 -28.16 -3.69 42.52
C LYS A 10 -27.03 -4.43 41.81
N GLY A 11 -27.10 -5.77 41.79
CA GLY A 11 -26.24 -6.60 40.96
C GLY A 11 -26.77 -6.70 39.53
N PHE A 12 -25.87 -6.84 38.56
CA PHE A 12 -26.24 -7.17 37.18
C PHE A 12 -26.81 -8.60 37.11
N THR A 13 -27.84 -8.80 36.29
CA THR A 13 -28.36 -10.14 36.00
C THR A 13 -27.49 -10.84 34.96
N LEU A 14 -27.42 -12.18 35.02
CA LEU A 14 -26.70 -12.98 34.03
C LEU A 14 -27.23 -12.77 32.61
N ILE A 15 -28.54 -12.55 32.47
CA ILE A 15 -29.17 -12.33 31.16
C ILE A 15 -28.81 -10.96 30.57
N GLU A 16 -28.69 -9.92 31.40
CA GLU A 16 -28.21 -8.60 30.95
C GLU A 16 -26.77 -8.69 30.44
N LEU A 17 -25.90 -9.43 31.12
CA LEU A 17 -24.52 -9.61 30.66
C LEU A 17 -24.45 -10.43 29.36
N LEU A 18 -25.31 -11.46 29.23
CA LEU A 18 -25.38 -12.31 28.05
C LEU A 18 -25.81 -11.54 26.80
N VAL A 19 -26.82 -10.66 26.90
CA VAL A 19 -27.28 -9.89 25.74
C VAL A 19 -26.22 -8.88 25.27
N VAL A 20 -25.45 -8.32 26.20
CA VAL A 20 -24.40 -7.33 25.88
C VAL A 20 -23.26 -7.98 25.10
N VAL A 21 -22.77 -9.13 25.55
CA VAL A 21 -21.69 -9.84 24.81
C VAL A 21 -22.19 -10.35 23.45
N ALA A 22 -23.47 -10.69 23.33
CA ALA A 22 -24.07 -11.05 22.05
C ALA A 22 -24.08 -9.86 21.07
N ILE A 23 -24.50 -8.67 21.51
CA ILE A 23 -24.50 -7.46 20.67
C ILE A 23 -23.08 -7.05 20.29
N ILE A 24 -22.13 -7.06 21.24
CA ILE A 24 -20.71 -6.77 20.97
C ILE A 24 -20.15 -7.74 19.93
N GLY A 25 -20.49 -9.03 20.01
CA GLY A 25 -20.07 -10.04 19.04
C GLY A 25 -20.55 -9.74 17.62
N ILE A 26 -21.82 -9.34 17.46
CA ILE A 26 -22.38 -8.96 16.16
C ILE A 26 -21.66 -7.74 15.59
N LEU A 27 -21.52 -6.67 16.39
CA LEU A 27 -20.88 -5.43 15.96
C LEU A 27 -19.38 -5.65 15.62
N ALA A 28 -18.67 -6.43 16.42
CA ALA A 28 -17.25 -6.74 16.19
C ALA A 28 -17.01 -7.48 14.86
N SER A 29 -17.92 -8.39 14.46
CA SER A 29 -17.80 -9.14 13.21
C SER A 29 -17.84 -8.23 11.96
N VAL A 30 -18.76 -7.26 11.95
CA VAL A 30 -18.92 -6.29 10.85
C VAL A 30 -17.74 -5.33 10.77
N VAL A 31 -17.25 -4.86 11.93
CA VAL A 31 -16.08 -3.97 12.01
C VAL A 31 -14.83 -4.67 11.50
N LEU A 32 -14.60 -5.94 11.86
CA LEU A 32 -13.43 -6.68 11.41
C LEU A 32 -13.39 -6.86 9.89
N ALA A 33 -14.54 -7.19 9.27
CA ALA A 33 -14.65 -7.33 7.83
C ALA A 33 -14.32 -6.02 7.09
N SER A 34 -14.82 -4.88 7.60
CA SER A 34 -14.53 -3.57 6.99
C SER A 34 -13.08 -3.12 7.19
N LEU A 35 -12.47 -3.42 8.33
CA LEU A 35 -11.08 -3.08 8.64
C LEU A 35 -10.08 -3.78 7.69
N ASN A 36 -10.32 -5.04 7.34
CA ASN A 36 -9.44 -5.75 6.40
C ASN A 36 -9.41 -5.07 5.03
N SER A 37 -10.57 -4.64 4.50
CA SER A 37 -10.62 -3.88 3.24
C SER A 37 -9.92 -2.53 3.36
N ALA A 38 -10.13 -1.81 4.47
CA ALA A 38 -9.51 -0.52 4.72
C ALA A 38 -7.98 -0.62 4.79
N ARG A 39 -7.44 -1.66 5.44
CA ARG A 39 -6.00 -1.94 5.52
C ARG A 39 -5.39 -2.17 4.13
N SER A 40 -6.02 -2.99 3.29
CA SER A 40 -5.54 -3.22 1.92
C SER A 40 -5.55 -1.94 1.08
N LYS A 41 -6.59 -1.10 1.21
CA LYS A 41 -6.63 0.21 0.53
C LYS A 41 -5.58 1.19 1.04
N GLY A 42 -5.28 1.16 2.34
CA GLY A 42 -4.19 1.94 2.93
C GLY A 42 -2.81 1.51 2.40
N ALA A 43 -2.59 0.20 2.25
CA ALA A 43 -1.39 -0.34 1.62
C ALA A 43 -1.26 0.13 0.15
N ASP A 44 -2.36 0.11 -0.62
CA ASP A 44 -2.36 0.62 -1.99
C ASP A 44 -2.01 2.12 -2.07
N ALA A 45 -2.50 2.93 -1.12
CA ALA A 45 -2.17 4.34 -1.05
C ALA A 45 -0.68 4.58 -0.76
N ALA A 46 -0.09 3.77 0.14
CA ALA A 46 1.34 3.83 0.42
C ALA A 46 2.19 3.47 -0.82
N VAL A 47 1.80 2.42 -1.57
CA VAL A 47 2.46 2.07 -2.84
C VAL A 47 2.39 3.23 -3.83
N LYS A 48 1.22 3.85 -4.01
CA LYS A 48 1.05 4.99 -4.92
C LYS A 48 1.95 6.18 -4.53
N ALA A 49 2.06 6.47 -3.24
CA ALA A 49 2.91 7.54 -2.71
C ALA A 49 4.41 7.27 -2.95
N ASN A 50 4.86 6.03 -2.70
CA ASN A 50 6.23 5.62 -2.96
C ASN A 50 6.59 5.73 -4.45
N LEU A 51 5.72 5.23 -5.34
CA LEU A 51 5.92 5.33 -6.79
C LEU A 51 5.88 6.79 -7.28
N SER A 52 5.03 7.63 -6.69
CA SER A 52 5.05 9.06 -7.00
C SER A 52 6.38 9.72 -6.60
N SER A 53 7.02 9.25 -5.52
CA SER A 53 8.32 9.75 -5.09
C SER A 53 9.43 9.33 -6.05
N ILE A 54 9.36 8.09 -6.59
CA ILE A 54 10.28 7.62 -7.63
C ILE A 54 10.29 8.56 -8.83
N ARG A 55 9.14 9.12 -9.24
CA ARG A 55 9.10 10.07 -10.36
C ARG A 55 9.95 11.30 -10.14
N VAL A 56 9.88 11.89 -8.94
CA VAL A 56 10.69 13.06 -8.59
C VAL A 56 12.17 12.68 -8.56
N MET A 57 12.50 11.53 -7.97
CA MET A 57 13.86 11.03 -7.92
C MET A 57 14.42 10.68 -9.31
N ALA A 58 13.55 10.24 -10.22
CA ALA A 58 13.91 9.91 -11.59
C ALA A 58 14.34 11.16 -12.37
N GLU A 59 13.57 12.24 -12.26
CA GLU A 59 13.92 13.53 -12.87
C GLU A 59 15.30 14.00 -12.38
N LEU A 60 15.53 13.97 -11.07
CA LEU A 60 16.82 14.35 -10.47
C LEU A 60 17.98 13.47 -10.95
N TYR A 61 17.72 12.17 -11.14
CA TYR A 61 18.72 11.25 -11.67
C TYR A 61 19.06 11.59 -13.13
N TYR A 62 18.05 11.89 -13.94
CA TYR A 62 18.23 12.27 -15.34
C TYR A 62 18.96 13.61 -15.48
N ASP A 63 18.64 14.60 -14.64
CA ASP A 63 19.35 15.89 -14.58
C ASP A 63 20.84 15.71 -14.29
N THR A 64 21.21 14.72 -13.46
CA THR A 64 22.60 14.46 -13.08
C THR A 64 23.34 13.58 -14.09
N SER A 65 22.68 12.55 -14.62
CA SER A 65 23.33 11.49 -15.42
C SER A 65 23.11 11.66 -16.93
N GLY A 66 22.13 12.47 -17.34
CA GLY A 66 21.70 12.67 -18.72
C GLY A 66 21.05 11.45 -19.38
N ASN A 67 20.81 10.35 -18.64
CA ASN A 67 20.18 9.13 -19.12
C ASN A 67 19.68 8.26 -17.94
N TYR A 68 18.78 7.29 -18.18
CA TYR A 68 18.30 6.31 -17.19
C TYR A 68 19.03 4.94 -17.26
N GLY A 69 20.21 4.89 -17.90
CA GLY A 69 21.00 3.67 -18.04
C GLY A 69 20.64 2.80 -19.25
N PRO A 70 21.19 1.57 -19.33
CA PRO A 70 20.94 0.66 -20.45
C PRO A 70 19.51 0.11 -20.40
N THR A 71 19.08 -0.49 -21.51
CA THR A 71 17.80 -1.17 -21.58
C THR A 71 17.78 -2.38 -20.66
N VAL A 72 16.96 -2.35 -19.62
CA VAL A 72 16.74 -3.48 -18.70
C VAL A 72 15.27 -3.60 -18.36
N SER A 73 14.82 -4.83 -18.09
CA SER A 73 13.46 -5.19 -17.68
C SER A 73 13.44 -5.78 -16.26
N ASN A 74 14.27 -5.24 -15.36
CA ASN A 74 14.36 -5.65 -13.96
C ASN A 74 14.72 -4.45 -13.08
N CYS A 75 14.49 -4.59 -11.77
CA CYS A 75 14.75 -3.53 -10.79
C CYS A 75 16.21 -3.46 -10.30
N SER A 76 17.15 -4.12 -10.99
CA SER A 76 18.57 -4.15 -10.65
C SER A 76 19.43 -3.31 -11.61
N GLY A 77 18.81 -2.61 -12.56
CA GLY A 77 19.51 -1.65 -13.42
C GLY A 77 20.12 -0.49 -12.62
N VAL A 78 21.19 0.11 -13.15
CA VAL A 78 21.94 1.20 -12.48
C VAL A 78 21.05 2.35 -11.98
N PHE A 79 20.01 2.71 -12.75
CA PHE A 79 19.02 3.69 -12.35
C PHE A 79 18.19 3.23 -11.14
N PHE A 80 17.64 2.02 -11.19
CA PHE A 80 16.83 1.43 -10.10
C PHE A 80 17.65 1.07 -8.86
N ALA A 81 18.95 0.83 -9.03
CA ALA A 81 19.90 0.54 -7.95
C ALA A 81 20.39 1.79 -7.22
N SER A 82 19.99 3.00 -7.66
CA SER A 82 20.28 4.22 -6.91
C SER A 82 19.61 4.19 -5.53
N SER A 83 20.31 4.65 -4.50
CA SER A 83 19.93 4.44 -3.09
C SER A 83 18.50 4.85 -2.75
N ASN A 84 18.06 6.00 -3.23
CA ASN A 84 16.74 6.58 -2.99
C ASN A 84 15.62 5.87 -3.77
N ILE A 85 15.87 5.55 -5.05
CA ILE A 85 14.89 4.85 -5.89
C ILE A 85 14.72 3.41 -5.42
N TYR A 86 15.83 2.72 -5.14
CA TYR A 86 15.81 1.37 -4.60
C TYR A 86 15.07 1.31 -3.27
N ALA A 87 15.32 2.27 -2.36
CA ALA A 87 14.61 2.35 -1.09
C ALA A 87 13.09 2.52 -1.27
N ALA A 88 12.65 3.33 -2.24
CA ALA A 88 11.22 3.51 -2.53
C ALA A 88 10.56 2.26 -3.13
N ILE A 89 11.30 1.51 -3.97
CA ILE A 89 10.86 0.22 -4.50
C ILE A 89 10.71 -0.79 -3.35
N VAL A 90 11.74 -0.94 -2.51
CA VAL A 90 11.72 -1.86 -1.36
C VAL A 90 10.68 -1.46 -0.32
N ALA A 91 10.45 -0.17 -0.08
CA ALA A 91 9.38 0.30 0.79
C ALA A 91 7.99 -0.11 0.28
N SER A 92 7.80 -0.10 -1.04
CA SER A 92 6.54 -0.57 -1.65
C SER A 92 6.40 -2.09 -1.53
N ASP A 93 7.49 -2.84 -1.69
CA ASP A 93 7.48 -4.29 -1.55
C ASP A 93 7.19 -4.72 -0.12
N ASN A 94 7.77 -4.06 0.88
CA ASN A 94 7.46 -4.33 2.29
C ASN A 94 5.99 -4.07 2.65
N VAL A 95 5.28 -3.23 1.90
CA VAL A 95 3.86 -2.95 2.12
C VAL A 95 2.97 -4.06 1.56
N THR A 96 3.27 -4.61 0.38
CA THR A 96 2.38 -5.58 -0.27
C THR A 96 2.91 -7.02 -0.29
N GLY A 97 4.23 -7.19 -0.40
CA GLY A 97 4.95 -8.47 -0.54
C GLY A 97 4.78 -9.10 -1.93
N LEU A 98 4.48 -8.31 -2.96
CA LEU A 98 4.08 -8.77 -4.28
C LEU A 98 5.09 -8.47 -5.40
N GLY A 99 6.16 -7.73 -5.09
CA GLY A 99 7.19 -7.33 -6.04
C GLY A 99 6.85 -6.11 -6.91
N ALA A 100 7.90 -5.60 -7.55
CA ALA A 100 7.85 -4.53 -8.52
C ALA A 100 8.32 -5.02 -9.90
N ALA A 101 7.73 -4.46 -10.95
CA ALA A 101 8.20 -4.57 -12.32
C ALA A 101 8.88 -3.25 -12.71
N CYS A 102 10.12 -3.32 -13.19
CA CYS A 102 10.89 -2.15 -13.57
C CYS A 102 11.41 -2.29 -15.01
N PHE A 103 11.38 -1.19 -15.75
CA PHE A 103 11.93 -1.12 -17.10
C PHE A 103 12.61 0.22 -17.30
N SER A 104 13.83 0.25 -17.82
CA SER A 104 14.52 1.49 -18.20
C SER A 104 15.16 1.35 -19.57
N THR A 105 15.40 2.49 -20.21
CA THR A 105 16.25 2.68 -21.40
C THR A 105 17.10 3.93 -21.19
N GLY A 106 17.89 4.35 -22.17
CA GLY A 106 18.66 5.59 -22.05
C GLY A 106 17.78 6.83 -21.80
N SER A 107 16.55 6.86 -22.31
CA SER A 107 15.70 8.07 -22.30
C SER A 107 14.35 7.90 -21.61
N ALA A 108 13.98 6.70 -21.20
CA ALA A 108 12.67 6.44 -20.60
C ALA A 108 12.75 5.39 -19.49
N TYR A 109 11.77 5.42 -18.58
CA TYR A 109 11.63 4.41 -17.54
C TYR A 109 10.14 4.16 -17.24
N ALA A 110 9.84 2.98 -16.71
CA ALA A 110 8.58 2.64 -16.10
C ALA A 110 8.83 1.79 -14.84
N VAL A 111 8.05 2.05 -13.80
CA VAL A 111 8.01 1.25 -12.57
C VAL A 111 6.56 0.96 -12.25
N ALA A 112 6.23 -0.31 -12.06
CA ALA A 112 4.95 -0.72 -11.52
C ALA A 112 5.09 -1.60 -10.30
N HIS A 113 4.11 -1.51 -9.43
CA HIS A 113 4.04 -2.32 -8.23
C HIS A 113 2.64 -2.85 -8.03
N ALA A 114 2.53 -4.14 -7.74
CA ALA A 114 1.23 -4.77 -7.50
C ALA A 114 0.54 -4.17 -6.26
N LEU A 115 -0.78 -4.03 -6.37
CA LEU A 115 -1.66 -3.53 -5.31
C LEU A 115 -2.04 -4.65 -4.34
N LYS A 116 -2.15 -4.31 -3.05
CA LYS A 116 -2.54 -5.26 -2.00
C LYS A 116 -4.01 -5.63 -2.07
N SER A 117 -4.88 -4.71 -2.49
CA SER A 117 -6.30 -5.00 -2.64
C SER A 117 -6.60 -5.99 -3.77
N ASN A 118 -5.77 -6.01 -4.81
CA ASN A 118 -5.87 -6.94 -5.92
C ASN A 118 -4.49 -7.16 -6.58
N SER A 119 -3.94 -8.36 -6.44
CA SER A 119 -2.63 -8.72 -6.97
C SER A 119 -2.57 -8.82 -8.50
N THR A 120 -3.71 -8.79 -9.20
CA THR A 120 -3.74 -8.71 -10.67
C THR A 120 -3.62 -7.27 -11.18
N LEU A 121 -3.71 -6.29 -10.28
CA LEU A 121 -3.61 -4.87 -10.59
C LEU A 121 -2.33 -4.29 -10.03
N ALA A 122 -1.77 -3.31 -10.73
CA ALA A 122 -0.59 -2.59 -10.31
C ALA A 122 -0.77 -1.09 -10.53
N TRP A 123 -0.10 -0.30 -9.70
CA TRP A 123 0.10 1.11 -9.98
C TRP A 123 1.39 1.27 -10.78
N CYS A 124 1.33 1.96 -11.91
CA CYS A 124 2.47 2.24 -12.77
C CYS A 124 2.78 3.72 -12.80
N VAL A 125 4.07 4.05 -12.78
CA VAL A 125 4.60 5.38 -13.07
C VAL A 125 5.66 5.30 -14.16
N ASP A 126 5.73 6.31 -15.02
CA ASP A 126 6.69 6.37 -16.12
C ASP A 126 7.36 7.74 -16.29
N SER A 127 8.31 7.80 -17.23
CA SER A 127 9.04 9.02 -17.62
C SER A 127 8.19 10.06 -18.34
N ASN A 128 6.97 9.73 -18.77
CA ASN A 128 6.04 10.69 -19.36
C ASN A 128 5.22 11.42 -18.28
N GLY A 129 5.51 11.14 -17.00
CA GLY A 129 4.78 11.73 -15.88
C GLY A 129 3.37 11.15 -15.72
N THR A 130 3.09 9.98 -16.30
CA THR A 130 1.80 9.31 -16.09
C THR A 130 1.86 8.48 -14.81
N GLY A 131 0.77 8.50 -14.04
CA GLY A 131 0.52 7.57 -12.95
C GLY A 131 -0.84 6.91 -13.18
N LYS A 132 -0.88 5.61 -13.46
CA LYS A 132 -2.14 4.91 -13.73
C LYS A 132 -2.15 3.48 -13.24
N GLN A 133 -3.35 2.97 -13.04
CA GLN A 133 -3.56 1.57 -12.69
C GLN A 133 -3.54 0.71 -13.96
N ILE A 134 -2.83 -0.40 -13.92
CA ILE A 134 -2.67 -1.35 -15.01
C ILE A 134 -2.87 -2.78 -14.51
N THR A 135 -2.94 -3.73 -15.44
CA THR A 135 -2.83 -5.16 -15.11
C THR A 135 -1.36 -5.50 -14.79
N TYR A 136 -1.13 -6.24 -13.72
CA TYR A 136 0.21 -6.60 -13.26
C TYR A 136 0.92 -7.50 -14.29
N ASN A 137 2.24 -7.36 -14.40
CA ASN A 137 3.10 -8.03 -15.40
C ASN A 137 2.86 -7.64 -16.87
N THR A 138 2.19 -6.51 -17.15
CA THR A 138 2.09 -5.94 -18.51
C THR A 138 3.23 -4.96 -18.81
N ILE A 139 4.16 -4.74 -17.88
CA ILE A 139 5.31 -3.83 -18.08
C ILE A 139 6.39 -4.58 -18.84
N VAL A 140 6.30 -4.48 -20.16
CA VAL A 140 7.36 -4.92 -21.10
C VAL A 140 7.98 -3.73 -21.84
N THR A 141 7.56 -2.51 -21.49
CA THR A 141 7.94 -1.27 -22.18
C THR A 141 8.26 -0.16 -21.18
N SER A 142 8.93 0.89 -21.65
CA SER A 142 9.33 2.07 -20.86
C SER A 142 8.20 3.08 -20.64
N VAL A 143 6.94 2.70 -20.85
CA VAL A 143 5.76 3.57 -20.70
C VAL A 143 4.64 2.75 -20.08
N CYS A 144 3.87 3.35 -19.18
CA CYS A 144 2.69 2.70 -18.63
C CYS A 144 1.66 2.45 -19.76
N PRO A 145 1.19 1.21 -19.97
CA PRO A 145 0.24 0.85 -21.04
C PRO A 145 -1.13 1.48 -20.82
#